data_AF-A0A2E8JWL0-F1
#
_entry.id   AF-A0A2E8JWL0-F1
#
_cell.length_a   1.000
_cell.length_b   1.000
_cell.length_c   1.000
_cell.angle_alpha   90.00
_cell.angle_beta   90.00
_cell.angle_gamma   90.00
#
_symmetry.space_group_name_H-M   'P 1'
#
loop_
_entity.id
_entity.type
_entity.pdbx_description
1 polymer ?
#
loop_
_entity_poly.entity_id
_entity_poly.type
_entity_poly.pdbx_seq_one_letter_code
_entity_poly.pdbx_strand_id
1 'polypeptide(L)'
;MRRGRRRTCTSKARIADVGVHPEDPDMSDGGISSTGALPYLRRMMQFSWQRNSLLADAAANIDDPNYHRRDVPVAEFQAAMKTAREREQGLPVPMPMSIANGHGPFSDTESIRFTADGIRLNPVESGDFRQHDGNDRNLERVMQDLAENALAFRLASELFRKEHDILRAAIRERP
;
A
#
# COMPACT_ATOMS: atom_id res chain seq x y z
N MET A 1 57.53 36.16 -39.46
CA MET A 1 56.88 34.90 -39.89
C MET A 1 55.39 35.18 -40.09
N ARG A 2 54.83 35.16 -41.32
CA ARG A 2 54.11 34.03 -41.98
C ARG A 2 53.08 33.38 -41.03
N ARG A 3 51.79 33.20 -41.27
CA ARG A 3 50.75 33.26 -42.35
C ARG A 3 49.42 33.28 -41.54
N GLY A 4 48.23 33.75 -41.93
CA GLY A 4 47.57 33.89 -43.23
C GLY A 4 46.27 33.06 -43.22
N ARG A 5 45.12 33.72 -43.54
CA ARG A 5 43.89 33.15 -44.17
C ARG A 5 43.09 32.14 -43.31
N ARG A 6 41.77 31.92 -43.38
CA ARG A 6 40.65 32.30 -44.28
C ARG A 6 39.34 31.72 -43.67
N ARG A 7 38.22 32.39 -43.97
CA ARG A 7 36.92 31.85 -44.45
C ARG A 7 36.16 30.79 -43.64
N THR A 8 34.98 31.21 -43.18
CA THR A 8 33.64 30.62 -43.42
C THR A 8 33.61 29.20 -44.03
N CYS A 9 32.96 28.27 -43.33
CA CYS A 9 32.20 27.22 -44.01
C CYS A 9 31.10 26.66 -43.08
N THR A 10 29.89 26.73 -43.59
CA THR A 10 28.65 26.06 -43.18
C THR A 10 28.84 24.55 -43.00
N SER A 11 28.45 23.99 -41.85
CA SER A 11 28.20 22.54 -41.72
C SER A 11 26.71 22.30 -41.50
N LYS A 12 26.04 22.01 -42.61
CA LYS A 12 24.69 21.47 -42.70
C LYS A 12 24.78 20.00 -42.27
N ALA A 13 24.42 19.68 -41.03
CA ALA A 13 24.32 18.29 -40.57
C ALA A 13 23.03 17.67 -41.11
N ARG A 14 23.17 16.63 -41.92
CA ARG A 14 22.09 15.80 -42.45
C ARG A 14 21.41 15.11 -41.27
N ILE A 15 20.12 15.39 -41.09
CA ILE A 15 19.22 14.56 -40.28
C ILE A 15 18.96 13.32 -41.12
N ALA A 16 19.46 12.18 -40.64
CA ALA A 16 19.17 10.88 -41.20
C ALA A 16 17.71 10.55 -40.88
N ASP A 17 16.99 10.28 -41.95
CA ASP A 17 15.72 9.57 -42.00
C ASP A 17 15.88 8.22 -41.28
N VAL A 18 15.28 8.09 -40.10
CA VAL A 18 15.02 6.81 -39.44
C VAL A 18 13.53 6.60 -39.56
N GLY A 19 13.15 5.67 -40.44
CA GLY A 19 11.78 5.27 -40.66
C GLY A 19 11.09 4.93 -39.34
N VAL A 20 10.04 5.70 -39.03
CA VAL A 20 9.11 5.41 -37.95
C VAL A 20 8.15 4.33 -38.47
N HIS A 21 8.36 3.09 -38.01
CA HIS A 21 7.32 2.06 -38.06
C HIS A 21 6.19 2.47 -37.10
N PRO A 22 4.92 2.49 -37.53
CA PRO A 22 3.79 2.81 -36.66
C PRO A 22 3.07 1.53 -36.22
N GLU A 23 3.63 0.78 -35.29
CA GLU A 23 2.97 -0.32 -34.57
C GLU A 23 3.78 -0.41 -33.24
N ASP A 24 3.29 -0.17 -32.03
CA ASP A 24 2.07 -0.63 -31.38
C ASP A 24 1.53 0.46 -30.42
N PRO A 25 0.21 0.55 -30.20
CA PRO A 25 -0.32 1.34 -29.10
C PRO A 25 0.19 0.77 -27.78
N ASP A 26 0.93 1.61 -27.08
CA ASP A 26 1.26 1.56 -25.67
C ASP A 26 0.12 0.95 -24.83
N MET A 27 0.17 -0.36 -24.63
CA MET A 27 -0.56 -1.08 -23.57
C MET A 27 0.22 -0.93 -22.26
N SER A 28 0.58 0.30 -21.88
CA SER A 28 0.80 0.66 -20.48
C SER A 28 -0.54 0.91 -19.81
N ASP A 29 -1.38 -0.12 -19.84
CA ASP A 29 -2.54 -0.13 -18.97
C ASP A 29 -2.00 -0.31 -17.54
N GLY A 30 -1.89 0.80 -16.81
CA GLY A 30 -1.56 0.86 -15.39
C GLY A 30 -2.60 0.18 -14.49
N GLY A 31 -3.31 -0.81 -15.01
CA GLY A 31 -4.15 -1.73 -14.26
C GLY A 31 -3.28 -2.77 -13.60
N ILE A 32 -2.99 -2.57 -12.31
CA ILE A 32 -2.72 -3.62 -11.32
C ILE A 32 -1.92 -4.81 -11.92
N SER A 33 -0.69 -4.56 -12.39
CA SER A 33 0.11 -5.64 -12.96
C SER A 33 0.22 -6.77 -11.93
N SER A 34 -0.33 -7.92 -12.31
CA SER A 34 -0.57 -9.15 -11.53
C SER A 34 0.60 -9.52 -10.61
N THR A 35 1.82 -9.40 -11.12
CA THR A 35 3.06 -9.71 -10.39
C THR A 35 3.30 -8.85 -9.15
N GLY A 36 2.77 -7.62 -9.10
CA GLY A 36 3.02 -6.67 -8.00
C GLY A 36 1.93 -6.60 -6.93
N ALA A 37 0.71 -7.11 -7.18
CA ALA A 37 -0.43 -6.89 -6.29
C ALA A 37 -0.50 -7.87 -5.10
N LEU A 38 0.03 -9.08 -5.26
CA LEU A 38 0.04 -10.14 -4.23
C LEU A 38 0.55 -9.70 -2.85
N PRO A 39 1.72 -9.03 -2.71
CA PRO A 39 2.21 -8.61 -1.41
C PRO A 39 1.25 -7.63 -0.72
N TYR A 40 0.63 -6.71 -1.47
CA TYR A 40 -0.32 -5.74 -0.91
C TYR A 40 -1.64 -6.39 -0.48
N LEU A 41 -2.20 -7.28 -1.30
CA LEU A 41 -3.41 -8.03 -0.97
C LEU A 41 -3.20 -8.92 0.26
N ARG A 42 -2.03 -9.56 0.37
CA ARG A 42 -1.64 -10.31 1.57
C ARG A 42 -1.61 -9.41 2.81
N ARG A 43 -1.01 -8.22 2.71
CA ARG A 43 -0.95 -7.27 3.84
C ARG A 43 -2.33 -6.76 4.23
N MET A 44 -3.21 -6.47 3.26
CA MET A 44 -4.59 -6.07 3.53
C MET A 44 -5.35 -7.16 4.29
N MET A 45 -5.30 -8.42 3.84
CA MET A 45 -5.95 -9.53 4.54
C MET A 45 -5.42 -9.69 5.97
N GLN A 46 -4.09 -9.62 6.16
CA GLN A 46 -3.46 -9.75 7.48
C GLN A 46 -3.86 -8.61 8.42
N PHE A 47 -3.92 -7.38 7.91
CA PHE A 47 -4.37 -6.21 8.66
C PHE A 47 -5.83 -6.39 9.09
N SER A 48 -6.73 -6.69 8.15
CA SER A 48 -8.15 -6.86 8.46
C SER A 48 -8.41 -8.01 9.42
N TRP A 49 -7.67 -9.12 9.31
CA TRP A 49 -7.77 -10.22 10.26
C TRP A 49 -7.38 -9.79 11.69
N GLN A 50 -6.27 -9.07 11.85
CA GLN A 50 -5.84 -8.59 13.18
C GLN A 50 -6.80 -7.55 13.74
N ARG A 51 -7.24 -6.60 12.90
CA ARG A 51 -8.21 -5.58 13.30
C ARG A 51 -9.54 -6.20 13.72
N ASN A 52 -9.98 -7.28 13.09
CA ASN A 52 -11.20 -7.99 13.49
C ASN A 52 -11.12 -8.49 14.94
N SER A 53 -9.95 -8.96 15.37
CA SER A 53 -9.74 -9.37 16.77
C SER A 53 -9.85 -8.20 17.74
N LEU A 54 -9.34 -7.01 17.37
CA LEU A 54 -9.44 -5.79 18.19
C LEU A 54 -10.88 -5.30 18.29
N LEU A 55 -11.61 -5.30 17.17
CA LEU A 55 -13.02 -4.90 17.14
C LEU A 55 -13.92 -5.88 17.90
N ALA A 56 -13.62 -7.19 17.84
CA ALA A 56 -14.32 -8.19 18.63
C ALA A 56 -14.07 -8.02 20.14
N ASP A 57 -12.83 -7.71 20.54
CA ASP A 57 -12.50 -7.36 21.93
C ASP A 57 -13.26 -6.10 22.38
N ALA A 58 -13.29 -5.06 21.54
CA ALA A 58 -14.05 -3.85 21.82
C ALA A 58 -15.55 -4.10 21.97
N ALA A 59 -16.14 -4.97 21.15
CA ALA A 59 -17.55 -5.35 21.26
C ALA A 59 -17.84 -6.16 22.53
N ALA A 60 -16.91 -7.01 22.96
CA ALA A 60 -17.07 -7.82 24.16
C ALA A 60 -16.99 -6.99 25.46
N ASN A 61 -16.13 -5.97 25.48
CA ASN A 61 -15.84 -5.17 26.67
C ASN A 61 -16.59 -3.82 26.68
N ILE A 62 -17.52 -3.57 25.77
CA ILE A 62 -18.19 -2.27 25.62
C ILE A 62 -18.99 -1.83 26.86
N ASP A 63 -19.51 -2.80 27.60
CA ASP A 63 -20.28 -2.58 28.81
C ASP A 63 -19.39 -2.55 30.07
N ASP A 64 -18.09 -2.86 29.94
CA ASP A 64 -17.18 -2.88 31.07
C ASP A 64 -16.88 -1.45 31.58
N PRO A 65 -16.95 -1.21 32.91
CA PRO A 65 -16.61 0.09 33.48
C PRO A 65 -15.15 0.50 33.18
N ASN A 66 -14.95 1.77 32.83
CA ASN A 66 -13.64 2.34 32.47
C ASN A 66 -12.95 1.68 31.26
N TYR A 67 -13.69 0.97 30.40
CA TYR A 67 -13.11 0.43 29.18
C TYR A 67 -12.77 1.55 28.19
N HIS A 68 -11.56 1.49 27.64
CA HIS A 68 -11.10 2.38 26.57
C HIS A 68 -10.89 1.57 25.31
N ARG A 69 -11.63 1.92 24.25
CA ARG A 69 -11.50 1.28 22.94
C ARG A 69 -10.08 1.47 22.42
N ARG A 70 -9.50 0.37 21.96
CA ARG A 70 -8.21 0.35 21.27
C ARG A 70 -8.41 -0.10 19.83
N ASP A 71 -7.87 0.65 18.89
CA ASP A 71 -7.94 0.31 17.47
C ASP A 71 -6.64 0.75 16.79
N VAL A 72 -6.47 0.34 15.54
CA VAL A 72 -5.42 0.82 14.66
C VAL A 72 -6.03 1.72 13.59
N PRO A 73 -5.55 2.95 13.42
CA PRO A 73 -6.07 3.86 12.41
C PRO A 73 -5.86 3.29 11.00
N VAL A 74 -6.95 3.07 10.27
CA VAL A 74 -6.93 2.58 8.88
C VAL A 74 -6.15 3.52 7.97
N ALA A 75 -6.20 4.83 8.25
CA ALA A 75 -5.47 5.84 7.49
C ALA A 75 -3.95 5.63 7.57
N GLU A 76 -3.40 5.21 8.71
CA GLU A 76 -1.98 4.90 8.83
C GLU A 76 -1.60 3.69 7.97
N PHE A 77 -2.44 2.65 7.99
CA PHE A 77 -2.23 1.48 7.14
C PHE A 77 -2.27 1.86 5.65
N GLN A 78 -3.26 2.64 5.22
CA GLN A 78 -3.38 3.11 3.85
C GLN A 78 -2.19 3.99 3.43
N ALA A 79 -1.72 4.87 4.31
CA ALA A 79 -0.53 5.67 4.08
C ALA A 79 0.71 4.78 3.91
N ALA A 80 0.90 3.78 4.77
CA ALA A 80 2.01 2.83 4.67
C ALA A 80 1.99 2.05 3.33
N MET A 81 0.81 1.62 2.88
CA MET A 81 0.64 0.96 1.57
C MET A 81 0.95 1.91 0.41
N LYS A 82 0.48 3.16 0.49
CA LYS A 82 0.74 4.20 -0.52
C LYS A 82 2.23 4.50 -0.63
N THR A 83 2.91 4.71 0.49
CA THR A 83 4.36 4.97 0.52
C THR A 83 5.15 3.78 -0.01
N ALA A 84 4.73 2.55 0.30
CA ALA A 84 5.35 1.35 -0.27
C ALA A 84 5.25 1.32 -1.80
N ARG A 85 4.08 1.68 -2.35
CA ARG A 85 3.85 1.77 -3.79
C ARG A 85 4.64 2.87 -4.46
N GLU A 86 4.71 4.05 -3.84
CA GLU A 86 5.48 5.18 -4.35
C GLU A 86 6.98 4.84 -4.43
N ARG A 87 7.51 4.11 -3.44
CA ARG A 87 8.90 3.61 -3.46
C ARG A 87 9.15 2.60 -4.58
N GLU A 88 8.23 1.67 -4.78
CA GLU A 88 8.29 0.68 -5.86
C GLU A 88 8.32 1.37 -7.24
N GLN A 89 7.59 2.49 -7.38
CA GLN A 89 7.56 3.31 -8.59
C GLN A 89 8.76 4.26 -8.72
N GLY A 90 9.71 4.27 -7.76
CA GLY A 90 10.86 5.16 -7.77
C GLY A 90 10.51 6.64 -7.55
N LEU A 91 9.32 6.93 -7.02
CA LEU A 91 8.90 8.29 -6.72
C LEU A 91 9.62 8.81 -5.46
N PRO A 92 9.99 10.11 -5.42
CA PRO A 92 10.52 10.73 -4.21
C PRO A 92 9.47 10.70 -3.10
N VAL A 93 9.65 9.82 -2.13
CA VAL A 93 8.87 9.82 -0.89
C VAL A 93 9.57 10.73 0.13
N PRO A 94 8.84 11.66 0.78
CA PRO A 94 9.39 12.36 1.92
C PRO A 94 9.78 11.31 2.98
N MET A 95 11.07 11.16 3.24
CA MET A 95 11.60 10.20 4.21
C MET A 95 10.96 10.52 5.57
N PRO A 96 10.14 9.62 6.15
CA PRO A 96 9.68 9.84 7.50
C PRO A 96 10.89 9.82 8.45
N MET A 97 10.88 10.71 9.44
CA MET A 97 11.91 10.87 10.49
C MET A 97 12.07 9.65 11.43
N SER A 98 11.57 8.47 11.04
CA SER A 98 11.74 7.22 11.77
C SER A 98 12.72 6.34 11.01
N ILE A 99 13.80 5.95 11.70
CA ILE A 99 14.81 5.00 11.24
C ILE A 99 14.08 3.81 10.61
N ALA A 100 14.37 3.53 9.33
CA ALA A 100 13.63 2.61 8.46
C ALA A 100 13.67 1.16 8.97
N ASN A 101 12.92 0.89 10.03
CA ASN A 101 12.49 -0.44 10.42
C ASN A 101 11.27 -0.80 9.57
N GLY A 102 11.26 -2.01 9.04
CA GLY A 102 10.23 -2.47 8.13
C GLY A 102 10.70 -3.70 7.36
N HIS A 103 9.77 -4.32 6.64
CA HIS A 103 10.05 -5.51 5.86
C HIS A 103 9.69 -5.31 4.39
N GLY A 104 10.71 -5.36 3.52
CA GLY A 104 10.54 -5.20 2.07
C GLY A 104 10.14 -3.76 1.71
N PRO A 105 9.11 -3.54 0.86
CA PRO A 105 8.71 -2.20 0.45
C PRO A 105 7.93 -1.45 1.56
N PHE A 106 7.51 -2.13 2.62
CA PHE A 106 6.69 -1.59 3.70
C PHE A 106 7.54 -1.05 4.84
N SER A 107 7.21 0.17 5.31
CA SER A 107 7.83 0.77 6.49
C SER A 107 6.92 0.64 7.70
N ASP A 108 7.53 0.42 8.86
CA ASP A 108 6.82 0.44 10.14
C ASP A 108 6.24 1.84 10.42
N THR A 109 5.08 1.85 11.06
CA THR A 109 4.47 3.05 11.67
C THR A 109 4.39 2.87 13.18
N GLU A 110 3.88 3.88 13.88
CA GLU A 110 3.69 3.83 15.34
C GLU A 110 2.74 2.69 15.76
N SER A 111 1.66 2.50 14.99
CA SER A 111 0.62 1.51 15.29
C SER A 111 0.77 0.18 14.52
N ILE A 112 1.66 0.11 13.51
CA ILE A 112 1.78 -1.04 12.61
C ILE A 112 3.24 -1.42 12.40
N ARG A 113 3.58 -2.67 12.72
CA ARG A 113 4.89 -3.26 12.42
C ARG A 113 4.78 -4.31 11.33
N PHE A 114 5.59 -4.17 10.28
CA PHE A 114 5.70 -5.13 9.18
C PHE A 114 6.86 -6.09 9.44
N THR A 115 6.54 -7.37 9.55
CA THR A 115 7.50 -8.48 9.70
C THR A 115 7.52 -9.36 8.44
N ALA A 116 8.47 -10.29 8.37
CA ALA A 116 8.55 -11.27 7.28
C ALA A 116 7.29 -12.15 7.21
N ASP A 117 6.85 -12.64 8.38
CA ASP A 117 5.75 -13.59 8.49
C ASP A 117 4.38 -12.90 8.41
N GLY A 118 4.29 -11.61 8.72
CA GLY A 118 3.06 -10.86 8.63
C GLY A 118 3.11 -9.48 9.24
N ILE A 119 1.98 -8.97 9.69
CA ILE A 119 1.86 -7.68 10.37
C ILE A 119 1.80 -7.92 11.88
N ARG A 120 2.18 -6.95 12.70
CA ARG A 120 1.81 -6.88 14.11
C ARG A 120 1.22 -5.52 14.38
N LEU A 121 0.00 -5.50 14.89
CA LEU A 121 -0.67 -4.29 15.32
C LEU A 121 -0.24 -3.92 16.73
N ASN A 122 0.10 -2.64 16.92
CA ASN A 122 0.29 -2.00 18.21
C ASN A 122 -0.88 -1.01 18.38
N PRO A 123 -2.02 -1.47 18.90
CA PRO A 123 -3.23 -0.66 18.93
C PRO A 123 -3.03 0.53 19.85
N VAL A 124 -3.49 1.69 19.39
CA VAL A 124 -3.50 2.93 20.17
C VAL A 124 -4.90 3.12 20.75
N GLU A 125 -4.99 3.84 21.87
CA GLU A 125 -6.29 4.21 22.42
C GLU A 125 -6.99 5.14 21.41
N SER A 126 -8.11 4.67 20.87
CA SER A 126 -8.89 5.43 19.90
C SER A 126 -9.88 6.30 20.69
N GLY A 127 -9.48 7.53 21.03
CA GLY A 127 -10.31 8.44 21.81
C GLY A 127 -10.76 9.66 21.01
N ASP A 128 -12.05 9.73 20.67
CA ASP A 128 -12.75 11.03 20.55
C ASP A 128 -13.38 11.31 21.92
N PHE A 129 -12.58 11.93 22.79
CA PHE A 129 -12.94 12.21 24.18
C PHE A 129 -13.97 13.33 24.24
N ARG A 130 -15.25 12.98 24.07
CA ARG A 130 -16.37 13.79 24.55
C ARG A 130 -17.67 12.99 24.76
N GLN A 131 -17.61 11.99 25.62
CA GLN A 131 -18.81 11.50 26.32
C GLN A 131 -18.67 11.80 27.80
N HIS A 132 -19.70 12.40 28.39
CA HIS A 132 -19.70 13.01 29.73
C HIS A 132 -19.49 12.03 30.89
N ASP A 133 -19.33 10.73 30.62
CA ASP A 133 -19.15 9.63 31.60
C ASP A 133 -17.82 8.87 31.40
N GLY A 134 -16.91 9.35 30.54
CA GLY A 134 -15.58 8.74 30.35
C GLY A 134 -15.56 7.35 29.67
N ASN A 135 -16.73 6.78 29.35
CA ASN A 135 -16.85 5.52 28.63
C ASN A 135 -17.18 5.75 27.14
N ASP A 136 -16.50 5.03 26.24
CA ASP A 136 -16.75 5.05 24.80
C ASP A 136 -17.77 3.96 24.42
N ARG A 137 -19.04 4.15 24.83
CA ARG A 137 -20.13 3.19 24.61
C ARG A 137 -20.75 3.26 23.21
N ASN A 138 -19.98 3.51 22.15
CA ASN A 138 -20.54 3.60 20.80
C ASN A 138 -20.61 2.23 20.10
N LEU A 139 -21.57 1.40 20.53
CA LEU A 139 -21.80 0.06 19.96
C LEU A 139 -22.07 0.13 18.46
N GLU A 140 -22.87 1.10 18.05
CA GLU A 140 -23.22 1.31 16.64
C GLU A 140 -21.96 1.51 15.78
N ARG A 141 -21.02 2.33 16.26
CA ARG A 141 -19.74 2.55 15.57
C ARG A 141 -18.89 1.29 15.54
N VAL A 142 -18.80 0.54 16.64
CA VAL A 142 -18.05 -0.73 16.67
C VAL A 142 -18.65 -1.73 15.69
N MET A 143 -19.98 -1.81 15.59
CA MET A 143 -20.67 -2.69 14.64
C MET A 143 -20.47 -2.24 13.18
N GLN A 144 -20.49 -0.93 12.93
CA GLN A 144 -20.14 -0.37 11.63
C GLN A 144 -18.70 -0.73 11.23
N ASP A 145 -17.73 -0.51 12.12
CA ASP A 145 -16.33 -0.84 11.89
C ASP A 145 -16.12 -2.35 11.62
N LEU A 146 -16.85 -3.21 12.35
CA LEU A 146 -16.84 -4.66 12.12
C LEU A 146 -17.35 -5.01 10.72
N ALA A 147 -18.46 -4.43 10.29
CA ALA A 147 -19.03 -4.67 8.98
C ALA A 147 -18.09 -4.19 7.85
N GLU A 148 -17.52 -2.99 7.98
CA GLU A 148 -16.55 -2.44 7.04
C GLU A 148 -15.29 -3.32 6.93
N ASN A 149 -14.74 -3.72 8.08
CA ASN A 149 -13.55 -4.55 8.11
C ASN A 149 -13.80 -5.96 7.56
N ALA A 150 -14.97 -6.55 7.83
CA ALA A 150 -15.36 -7.85 7.28
C ALA A 150 -15.51 -7.81 5.75
N LEU A 151 -16.09 -6.73 5.22
CA LEU A 151 -16.18 -6.52 3.77
C LEU A 151 -14.79 -6.38 3.14
N ALA A 152 -13.91 -5.58 3.75
CA ALA A 152 -12.54 -5.39 3.29
C ALA A 152 -11.75 -6.70 3.25
N PHE A 153 -11.87 -7.53 4.30
CA PHE A 153 -11.23 -8.84 4.36
C PHE A 153 -11.70 -9.79 3.25
N ARG A 154 -13.02 -9.86 3.01
CA ARG A 154 -13.61 -10.71 1.97
C ARG A 154 -13.11 -10.31 0.58
N LEU A 155 -13.18 -9.03 0.27
CA LEU A 155 -12.70 -8.49 -1.00
C LEU A 155 -11.21 -8.80 -1.20
N ALA A 156 -10.38 -8.55 -0.19
CA ALA A 156 -8.95 -8.84 -0.26
C ALA A 156 -8.67 -10.33 -0.47
N SER A 157 -9.45 -11.21 0.16
CA SER A 157 -9.34 -12.67 0.03
C SER A 157 -9.71 -13.17 -1.37
N GLU A 158 -10.79 -12.64 -1.94
CA GLU A 158 -11.23 -12.98 -3.30
C GLU A 158 -10.20 -12.55 -4.34
N LEU A 159 -9.71 -11.31 -4.25
CA LEU A 159 -8.67 -10.79 -5.14
C LEU A 159 -7.36 -11.56 -5.00
N PHE A 160 -6.95 -11.88 -3.77
CA PHE A 160 -5.73 -12.65 -3.53
C PHE A 160 -5.80 -14.04 -4.15
N ARG A 161 -6.95 -14.73 -3.99
CA ARG A 161 -7.15 -16.05 -4.59
C ARG A 161 -7.08 -15.99 -6.11
N LYS A 162 -7.79 -15.03 -6.72
CA LYS A 162 -7.79 -14.80 -8.16
C LYS A 162 -6.36 -14.61 -8.69
N GLU A 163 -5.58 -13.75 -8.04
CA GLU A 163 -4.22 -13.44 -8.45
C GLU A 163 -3.29 -14.66 -8.30
N HIS A 164 -3.43 -15.39 -7.21
CA HIS A 164 -2.65 -16.60 -6.98
C HIS A 164 -2.99 -17.72 -7.98
N ASP A 165 -4.24 -17.83 -8.43
CA ASP A 165 -4.64 -18.78 -9.46
C ASP A 165 -4.02 -18.43 -10.83
N ILE A 166 -3.92 -17.14 -11.18
CA ILE A 166 -3.20 -16.66 -12.37
C ILE A 166 -1.71 -17.04 -12.29
N LEU A 167 -1.07 -16.78 -11.14
CA LEU A 167 0.33 -17.15 -10.92
C LEU A 167 0.56 -18.66 -11.07
N ARG A 168 -0.33 -19.48 -10.51
CA ARG A 168 -0.26 -20.95 -10.62
C ARG A 168 -0.44 -21.44 -12.06
N ALA A 169 -1.34 -20.82 -12.82
CA ALA A 169 -1.53 -21.15 -14.23
C ALA A 169 -0.25 -20.85 -15.04
N ALA A 170 0.33 -19.66 -14.86
CA ALA A 170 1.56 -19.25 -15.54
C ALA A 170 2.77 -20.14 -15.22
N ILE A 171 2.90 -20.62 -13.98
CA ILE A 171 3.94 -21.59 -13.60
C ILE A 171 3.71 -22.95 -14.29
N ARG A 172 2.45 -23.38 -14.42
CA ARG A 172 2.10 -24.68 -15.01
C ARG A 172 2.26 -24.72 -16.54
N GLU A 173 2.06 -23.60 -17.22
CA GLU A 173 2.17 -23.50 -18.69
C GLU A 173 3.61 -23.30 -19.19
N ARG A 174 4.58 -23.12 -18.28
CA ARG A 174 6.01 -23.07 -18.61
C ARG A 174 6.61 -24.50 -18.53
N PRO A 175 6.87 -25.19 -19.66
CA PRO A 175 7.57 -26.48 -19.66
C PRO A 175 9.04 -26.35 -19.24
#